data_AF-A0A0B1TNS0-F1
#
_entry.id   AF-A0A0B1TNS0-F1
#
_cell.length_a   1.000
_cell.length_b   1.000
_cell.length_c   1.000
_cell.angle_alpha   90.00
_cell.angle_beta   90.00
_cell.angle_gamma   90.00
#
_symmetry.space_group_name_H-M   'P 1'
#
loop_
_entity.id
_entity.type
_entity.pdbx_description
1 polymer ?
#
loop_
_entity_poly.entity_id
_entity_poly.type
_entity_poly.pdbx_seq_one_letter_code
_entity_poly.pdbx_strand_id
1 'polypeptide(L)'
;MTRDIKQLDIAKRNLTSSITTLHHLHILLTGVDSSALWVEQQDYASITRQLPAILKELQLFDDFQEVEQMARITNRLNRLKQSLTVQLAGDMKAVFQAGQLSERVTDMCRVAAALEGSVKENFCKWFIVQQLAEYTVLYVENEKGAWLDRIEERDVLYRMMTRRRPNLDFRLLGHAIQHTRMFEALLNKRFPPKAKS
;
A
#
# COMPACT_ATOMS: atom_id res chain seq x y z
N MET A 1 -5.99 -45.98 -38.15
CA MET A 1 -6.57 -46.26 -36.81
C MET A 1 -5.79 -45.60 -35.69
N THR A 2 -4.59 -46.06 -35.29
CA THR A 2 -3.82 -45.42 -34.20
C THR A 2 -3.32 -44.00 -34.53
N ARG A 3 -3.04 -43.70 -35.81
CA ARG A 3 -2.65 -42.35 -36.25
C ARG A 3 -3.81 -41.35 -36.17
N ASP A 4 -5.02 -41.77 -36.55
CA ASP A 4 -6.22 -40.91 -36.56
C ASP A 4 -6.69 -40.61 -35.13
N ILE A 5 -6.60 -41.59 -34.23
CA ILE A 5 -6.86 -41.41 -32.80
C ILE A 5 -5.88 -40.40 -32.19
N LYS A 6 -4.57 -40.54 -32.48
CA LYS A 6 -3.56 -39.56 -32.01
C LYS A 6 -3.82 -38.15 -32.55
N GLN A 7 -4.23 -38.03 -33.81
CA GLN A 7 -4.58 -36.73 -34.39
C GLN A 7 -5.79 -36.10 -33.70
N LEU A 8 -6.82 -36.89 -33.39
CA LEU A 8 -8.00 -36.43 -32.66
C LEU A 8 -7.65 -35.98 -31.23
N ASP A 9 -6.79 -36.72 -30.53
CA ASP A 9 -6.35 -36.37 -29.18
C ASP A 9 -5.51 -35.08 -29.17
N ILE A 10 -4.63 -34.90 -30.16
CA ILE A 10 -3.87 -33.65 -30.32
C ILE A 10 -4.82 -32.49 -30.61
N ALA A 11 -5.78 -32.66 -31.51
CA ALA A 11 -6.76 -31.63 -31.83
C ALA A 11 -7.60 -31.25 -30.60
N LYS A 12 -8.08 -32.24 -29.84
CA LYS A 12 -8.82 -32.04 -28.60
C LYS A 12 -7.98 -31.28 -27.57
N ARG A 13 -6.73 -31.68 -27.34
CA ARG A 13 -5.82 -31.01 -26.40
C ARG A 13 -5.58 -29.56 -26.80
N ASN A 14 -5.31 -29.31 -28.08
CA ASN A 14 -5.07 -27.97 -28.59
C ASN A 14 -6.32 -27.09 -28.42
N LEU A 15 -7.52 -27.60 -28.74
CA LEU A 15 -8.77 -26.87 -28.53
C LEU A 15 -9.01 -26.55 -27.06
N THR A 16 -8.83 -27.52 -26.15
CA THR A 16 -8.96 -27.28 -24.71
C THR A 16 -7.98 -26.21 -24.25
N SER A 17 -6.72 -26.29 -24.68
CA SER A 17 -5.70 -25.29 -24.34
C SER A 17 -6.06 -23.90 -24.87
N SER A 18 -6.55 -23.78 -26.10
CA SER A 18 -7.00 -22.51 -26.68
C SER A 18 -8.19 -21.92 -25.93
N ILE A 19 -9.18 -22.74 -25.57
CA ILE A 19 -10.37 -22.30 -24.81
C ILE A 19 -9.95 -21.78 -23.43
N THR A 20 -9.10 -22.52 -22.72
CA THR A 20 -8.58 -22.11 -21.41
C THR A 20 -7.79 -20.80 -21.53
N THR A 21 -6.91 -20.67 -22.52
CA THR A 21 -6.11 -19.45 -22.74
C THR A 21 -7.00 -18.24 -23.04
N LEU A 22 -8.01 -18.40 -23.90
CA LEU A 22 -8.99 -17.35 -24.19
C LEU A 22 -9.80 -16.94 -22.96
N HIS A 23 -10.14 -17.90 -22.10
CA HIS A 23 -10.83 -17.61 -20.85
C HIS A 23 -9.97 -16.76 -19.90
N HIS A 24 -8.71 -17.14 -19.69
CA HIS A 24 -7.76 -16.34 -18.89
C HIS A 24 -7.56 -14.94 -19.48
N LEU A 25 -7.47 -14.81 -20.80
CA LEU A 25 -7.38 -13.51 -21.47
C LEU A 25 -8.63 -12.65 -21.26
N HIS A 26 -9.81 -13.27 -21.28
CA HIS A 26 -11.07 -12.57 -20.99
C HIS A 26 -11.13 -12.07 -19.54
N ILE A 27 -10.72 -12.90 -18.56
CA ILE A 27 -10.60 -12.49 -17.15
C ILE A 27 -9.64 -11.30 -17.03
N LEU A 28 -8.50 -11.34 -17.72
CA LEU A 28 -7.53 -10.26 -17.72
C LEU A 28 -8.12 -8.94 -18.26
N LEU A 29 -8.76 -8.98 -19.43
CA LEU A 29 -9.36 -7.81 -20.07
C LEU A 29 -10.44 -7.17 -19.18
N THR A 30 -11.39 -7.98 -18.73
CA THR A 30 -12.49 -7.53 -17.86
C THR A 30 -12.00 -7.05 -16.50
N GLY A 31 -10.95 -7.69 -15.96
CA GLY A 31 -10.30 -7.29 -14.73
C GLY A 31 -9.59 -5.93 -14.84
N VAL A 32 -8.90 -5.67 -15.95
CA VAL A 32 -8.24 -4.37 -16.20
C VAL A 32 -9.26 -3.24 -16.34
N ASP A 33 -10.36 -3.48 -17.05
CA ASP A 33 -11.45 -2.49 -17.18
C ASP A 33 -12.12 -2.20 -15.84
N SER A 34 -12.41 -3.24 -15.06
CA SER A 34 -13.00 -3.11 -13.72
C SER A 34 -12.05 -2.41 -12.74
N SER A 35 -10.74 -2.68 -12.84
CA SER A 35 -9.71 -2.02 -12.02
C SER A 35 -9.65 -0.52 -12.28
N ALA A 36 -9.86 -0.07 -13.52
CA ALA A 36 -9.94 1.35 -13.83
C ALA A 36 -11.11 2.02 -13.09
N LEU A 37 -12.30 1.38 -13.11
CA LEU A 37 -13.48 1.89 -12.41
C LEU A 37 -13.28 1.96 -10.88
N TRP A 38 -12.69 0.92 -10.27
CA TRP A 38 -12.47 0.94 -8.81
C TRP A 38 -11.46 2.01 -8.37
N VAL A 39 -10.44 2.28 -9.20
CA VAL A 39 -9.48 3.36 -8.94
C VAL A 39 -10.19 4.72 -8.95
N GLU A 40 -11.03 4.98 -9.95
CA GLU A 40 -11.82 6.21 -10.05
C GLU A 40 -12.79 6.39 -8.87
N GLN A 41 -13.43 5.31 -8.42
CA GLN A 41 -14.37 5.33 -7.30
C GLN A 41 -13.70 5.29 -5.92
N GLN A 42 -12.37 5.18 -5.88
CA GLN A 42 -11.61 4.95 -4.64
C GLN A 42 -12.08 3.72 -3.84
N ASP A 43 -12.56 2.68 -4.51
CA ASP A 43 -13.06 1.45 -3.89
C ASP A 43 -11.92 0.47 -3.57
N TYR A 44 -11.22 0.77 -2.48
CA TYR A 44 -10.10 -0.03 -1.99
C TYR A 44 -10.49 -1.46 -1.60
N ALA A 45 -11.75 -1.72 -1.26
CA ALA A 45 -12.23 -3.04 -0.89
C ALA A 45 -12.30 -3.96 -2.11
N SER A 46 -12.86 -3.49 -3.22
CA SER A 46 -12.90 -4.24 -4.48
C SER A 46 -11.51 -4.44 -5.06
N ILE A 47 -10.66 -3.41 -5.03
CA ILE A 47 -9.25 -3.51 -5.48
C ILE A 47 -8.52 -4.60 -4.69
N THR A 48 -8.62 -4.60 -3.36
CA THR A 48 -7.98 -5.61 -2.51
C THR A 48 -8.38 -7.03 -2.87
N ARG A 49 -9.66 -7.24 -3.21
CA ARG A 49 -10.22 -8.56 -3.50
C ARG A 49 -9.78 -9.11 -4.85
N GLN A 50 -9.72 -8.27 -5.87
CA GLN A 50 -9.61 -8.71 -7.26
C GLN A 50 -8.22 -8.48 -7.88
N LEU A 51 -7.51 -7.43 -7.47
CA LEU A 51 -6.20 -7.09 -8.04
C LEU A 51 -5.18 -8.24 -7.93
N PRO A 52 -5.04 -8.97 -6.80
CA PRO A 52 -4.09 -10.08 -6.72
C PRO A 52 -4.38 -11.20 -7.72
N ALA A 53 -5.67 -11.50 -7.97
CA ALA A 53 -6.07 -12.50 -8.95
C ALA A 53 -5.69 -12.05 -10.36
N ILE A 54 -5.99 -10.80 -10.73
CA ILE A 54 -5.66 -10.24 -12.05
C ILE A 54 -4.13 -10.23 -12.28
N LEU A 55 -3.35 -9.90 -11.25
CA LEU A 55 -1.88 -9.94 -11.33
C LEU A 55 -1.35 -11.36 -11.55
N LYS A 56 -1.96 -12.36 -10.91
CA LYS A 56 -1.61 -13.77 -11.12
C LYS A 56 -1.99 -14.24 -12.53
N GLU A 57 -3.16 -13.84 -13.02
CA GLU A 57 -3.58 -14.14 -14.39
C GLU A 57 -2.62 -13.53 -15.42
N LEU A 58 -2.12 -12.31 -15.16
CA LEU A 58 -1.14 -11.67 -16.03
C LEU A 58 0.15 -12.50 -16.17
N GLN A 59 0.62 -13.13 -15.08
CA GLN A 59 1.84 -13.96 -15.08
C GLN A 59 1.73 -15.16 -16.03
N LEU A 60 0.51 -15.68 -16.28
CA LEU A 60 0.31 -16.75 -17.26
C LEU A 60 0.62 -16.31 -18.70
N PHE A 61 0.70 -14.99 -18.93
CA PHE A 61 0.96 -14.39 -20.24
C PHE A 61 2.37 -13.75 -20.35
N ASP A 62 3.29 -14.03 -19.42
CA ASP A 62 4.65 -13.48 -19.45
C ASP A 62 5.43 -13.89 -20.72
N ASP A 63 5.20 -15.10 -21.22
CA ASP A 63 5.83 -15.57 -22.47
C ASP A 63 5.20 -14.96 -23.74
N PHE A 64 4.05 -14.30 -23.61
CA PHE A 64 3.29 -13.74 -24.73
C PHE A 64 3.47 -12.23 -24.91
N GLN A 65 4.44 -11.62 -24.21
CA GLN A 65 4.67 -10.17 -24.28
C GLN A 65 5.14 -9.67 -25.66
N GLU A 66 5.63 -10.55 -26.53
CA GLU A 66 5.94 -10.21 -27.93
C GLU A 66 4.69 -9.88 -28.76
N VAL A 67 3.52 -10.37 -28.34
CA VAL A 67 2.24 -10.07 -28.97
C VAL A 67 1.82 -8.66 -28.57
N GLU A 68 1.67 -7.78 -29.56
CA GLU A 68 1.39 -6.36 -29.34
C GLU A 68 0.15 -6.13 -28.45
N GLN A 69 -0.93 -6.88 -28.66
CA GLN A 69 -2.14 -6.78 -27.85
C GLN A 69 -1.87 -7.12 -26.38
N MET A 70 -1.04 -8.13 -26.12
CA MET A 70 -0.69 -8.52 -24.76
C MET A 70 0.14 -7.43 -24.08
N ALA A 71 1.18 -6.96 -24.76
CA ALA A 71 1.99 -5.84 -24.26
C ALA A 71 1.14 -4.59 -23.95
N ARG A 72 0.14 -4.28 -24.77
CA ARG A 72 -0.80 -3.17 -24.53
C ARG A 72 -1.58 -3.35 -23.22
N ILE A 73 -2.10 -4.55 -22.95
CA ILE A 73 -2.87 -4.82 -21.73
C ILE A 73 -1.96 -4.77 -20.50
N THR A 74 -0.79 -5.39 -20.55
CA THR A 74 0.23 -5.33 -19.49
C THR A 74 0.59 -3.89 -19.15
N ASN A 75 0.87 -3.07 -20.17
CA ASN A 75 1.20 -1.66 -20.00
C ASN A 75 0.04 -0.86 -19.40
N ARG A 76 -1.21 -1.15 -19.81
CA ARG A 76 -2.40 -0.51 -19.22
C ARG A 76 -2.55 -0.85 -17.74
N LEU A 77 -2.37 -2.12 -17.36
CA LEU A 77 -2.41 -2.53 -15.95
C LEU A 77 -1.29 -1.87 -15.14
N ASN A 78 -0.06 -1.81 -15.67
CA ASN A 78 1.06 -1.16 -15.01
C ASN A 78 0.82 0.34 -14.79
N ARG A 79 0.23 1.05 -15.76
CA ARG A 79 -0.20 2.45 -15.59
C ARG A 79 -1.24 2.60 -14.49
N LEU A 80 -2.23 1.70 -14.44
CA LEU A 80 -3.22 1.68 -13.36
C LEU A 80 -2.57 1.47 -11.99
N LYS A 81 -1.63 0.52 -11.87
CA LYS A 81 -0.86 0.30 -10.63
C LYS A 81 -0.10 1.55 -10.18
N GLN A 82 0.52 2.26 -11.11
CA GLN A 82 1.24 3.50 -10.83
C GLN A 82 0.29 4.60 -10.37
N SER A 83 -0.83 4.81 -11.07
CA SER A 83 -1.85 5.79 -10.69
C SER A 83 -2.43 5.48 -9.30
N LEU A 84 -2.80 4.23 -9.06
CA LEU A 84 -3.32 3.77 -7.78
C LEU A 84 -2.30 3.94 -6.66
N THR A 85 -1.00 3.75 -6.92
CA THR A 85 0.06 3.96 -5.93
C THR A 85 0.11 5.42 -5.46
N VAL A 86 0.04 6.37 -6.40
CA VAL A 86 0.04 7.80 -6.09
C VAL A 86 -1.23 8.19 -5.33
N GLN A 87 -2.38 7.73 -5.80
CA GLN A 87 -3.68 8.00 -5.17
C GLN A 87 -3.74 7.43 -3.75
N LEU A 88 -3.35 6.17 -3.56
CA LEU A 88 -3.33 5.50 -2.27
C LEU A 88 -2.44 6.23 -1.26
N ALA A 89 -1.26 6.69 -1.69
CA ALA A 89 -0.37 7.45 -0.83
C ALA A 89 -0.99 8.79 -0.39
N GLY A 90 -1.73 9.47 -1.27
CA GLY A 90 -2.46 10.70 -0.95
C GLY A 90 -3.62 10.45 0.02
N ASP A 91 -4.47 9.48 -0.30
CA ASP A 91 -5.66 9.16 0.48
C ASP A 91 -5.30 8.66 1.89
N MET A 92 -4.28 7.79 2.01
CA MET A 92 -3.79 7.36 3.32
C MET A 92 -3.36 8.57 4.16
N LYS A 93 -2.57 9.50 3.59
CA LYS A 93 -2.15 10.70 4.34
C LYS A 93 -3.35 11.51 4.83
N ALA A 94 -4.35 11.74 3.97
CA ALA A 94 -5.54 12.50 4.30
C ALA A 94 -6.36 11.84 5.44
N VAL A 95 -6.59 10.52 5.35
CA VAL A 95 -7.36 9.78 6.36
C VAL A 95 -6.63 9.74 7.71
N PHE A 96 -5.30 9.58 7.70
CA PHE A 96 -4.50 9.58 8.93
C PHE A 96 -4.41 10.98 9.56
N GLN A 97 -4.31 12.05 8.76
CA GLN A 97 -4.37 13.43 9.26
C GLN A 97 -5.74 13.78 9.85
N ALA A 98 -6.83 13.25 9.28
CA ALA A 98 -8.17 13.39 9.83
C ALA A 98 -8.41 12.53 11.09
N GLY A 99 -7.48 11.63 11.45
CA GLY A 99 -7.61 10.76 12.62
C GLY A 99 -8.70 9.69 12.50
N GLN A 100 -9.19 9.41 11.29
CA GLN A 100 -10.30 8.49 11.05
C GLN A 100 -9.81 7.07 10.75
N LEU A 101 -9.56 6.28 11.80
CA LEU A 101 -9.28 4.86 11.66
C LEU A 101 -10.58 4.10 11.36
N SER A 102 -10.76 3.67 10.11
CA SER A 102 -11.93 2.93 9.63
C SER A 102 -11.53 1.66 8.89
N GLU A 103 -12.51 0.81 8.55
CA GLU A 103 -12.30 -0.38 7.71
C GLU A 103 -11.60 -0.03 6.38
N ARG A 104 -11.91 1.15 5.82
CA ARG A 104 -11.26 1.71 4.62
C ARG A 104 -9.74 1.81 4.74
N VAL A 105 -9.21 2.15 5.93
CA VAL A 105 -7.76 2.20 6.18
C VAL A 105 -7.17 0.79 6.12
N THR A 106 -7.88 -0.21 6.61
CA THR A 106 -7.43 -1.60 6.56
C THR A 106 -7.33 -2.07 5.11
N ASP A 107 -8.32 -1.75 4.28
CA ASP A 107 -8.29 -2.10 2.85
C ASP A 107 -7.20 -1.33 2.10
N MET A 108 -7.02 -0.03 2.36
CA MET A 108 -5.89 0.74 1.83
C MET A 108 -4.54 0.08 2.13
N CYS A 109 -4.35 -0.41 3.35
CA CYS A 109 -3.12 -1.09 3.75
C CYS A 109 -2.93 -2.44 3.04
N ARG A 110 -4.02 -3.17 2.78
CA ARG A 110 -3.98 -4.42 1.99
C ARG A 110 -3.64 -4.15 0.53
N VAL A 111 -4.22 -3.10 -0.07
CA VAL A 111 -3.85 -2.65 -1.42
C VAL A 111 -2.36 -2.27 -1.47
N ALA A 112 -1.87 -1.53 -0.47
CA ALA A 112 -0.44 -1.17 -0.39
C ALA A 112 0.48 -2.40 -0.33
N ALA A 113 0.05 -3.47 0.36
CA ALA A 113 0.79 -4.72 0.40
C ALA A 113 0.76 -5.45 -0.95
N ALA A 114 -0.41 -5.49 -1.63
CA ALA A 114 -0.58 -6.17 -2.91
C ALA A 114 0.12 -5.46 -4.09
N LEU A 115 0.33 -4.15 -4.01
CA LEU A 115 1.00 -3.40 -5.07
C LEU A 115 2.52 -3.61 -5.13
N GLU A 116 3.11 -4.24 -4.10
CA GLU A 116 4.54 -4.53 -3.94
C GLU A 116 5.44 -3.33 -4.33
N GLY A 117 5.88 -2.54 -3.34
CA GLY A 117 6.77 -1.42 -3.64
C GLY A 117 7.01 -0.45 -2.49
N SER A 118 7.49 0.74 -2.85
CA SER A 118 7.90 1.78 -1.92
C SER A 118 6.75 2.46 -1.18
N VAL A 119 5.48 2.05 -1.39
CA VAL A 119 4.32 2.70 -0.76
C VAL A 119 4.36 2.57 0.75
N LYS A 120 4.54 1.34 1.28
CA LYS A 120 4.71 1.11 2.71
C LYS A 120 5.91 1.88 3.24
N GLU A 121 7.03 1.83 2.51
CA GLU A 121 8.27 2.46 2.94
C GLU A 121 8.15 4.01 3.03
N ASN A 122 7.61 4.63 1.99
CA ASN A 122 7.40 6.06 1.87
C ASN A 122 6.33 6.55 2.84
N PHE A 123 5.27 5.77 3.05
CA PHE A 123 4.25 6.06 4.05
C PHE A 123 4.85 6.03 5.46
N CYS A 124 5.63 5.01 5.82
CA CYS A 124 6.30 4.97 7.13
C CYS A 124 7.25 6.16 7.32
N LYS A 125 8.04 6.54 6.30
CA LYS A 125 8.90 7.74 6.36
C LYS A 125 8.07 9.00 6.64
N TRP A 126 7.02 9.21 5.86
CA TRP A 126 6.13 10.35 6.03
C TRP A 126 5.46 10.37 7.41
N PHE A 127 4.95 9.23 7.86
CA PHE A 127 4.26 9.12 9.14
C PHE A 127 5.18 9.46 10.31
N ILE A 128 6.42 8.97 10.31
CA ILE A 128 7.43 9.32 11.33
C ILE A 128 7.70 10.83 11.33
N VAL A 129 7.91 11.44 10.14
CA VAL A 129 8.13 12.89 10.02
C VAL A 129 6.92 13.67 10.53
N GLN A 130 5.70 13.26 10.18
CA GLN A 130 4.46 13.91 10.60
C GLN A 130 4.29 13.87 12.12
N GLN A 131 4.56 12.72 12.77
CA GLN A 131 4.47 12.59 14.23
C GLN A 131 5.54 13.42 14.97
N LEU A 132 6.69 13.65 14.33
CA LEU A 132 7.77 14.49 14.88
C LEU A 132 7.60 15.98 14.55
N ALA A 133 6.64 16.35 13.70
CA ALA A 133 6.45 17.75 13.28
C ALA A 133 6.03 18.65 14.46
N GLU A 134 5.17 18.16 15.35
CA GLU A 134 4.76 18.88 16.57
C GLU A 134 5.95 19.09 17.51
N TYR A 135 6.83 18.10 17.63
CA TYR A 135 8.11 18.20 18.33
C TYR A 135 9.14 19.08 17.60
N THR A 136 8.95 19.40 16.32
CA THR A 136 9.84 20.34 15.64
C THR A 136 9.47 21.78 16.01
N VAL A 137 8.17 22.08 16.12
CA VAL A 137 7.65 23.40 16.47
C VAL A 137 7.88 23.73 17.95
N LEU A 138 7.68 22.76 18.85
CA LEU A 138 7.92 22.95 20.30
C LEU A 138 9.39 23.20 20.65
N TYR A 139 10.31 22.95 19.71
CA TYR A 139 11.77 22.96 19.91
C TYR A 139 12.51 23.97 19.03
N VAL A 140 11.79 24.90 18.38
CA VAL A 140 12.40 26.03 17.65
C VAL A 140 13.12 26.95 18.65
N GLU A 141 14.46 26.93 18.59
CA GLU A 141 15.54 27.85 19.02
C GLU A 141 15.38 28.90 20.15
N ASN A 142 14.24 29.07 20.83
CA ASN A 142 14.06 30.25 21.69
C ASN A 142 14.51 30.08 23.15
N GLU A 143 14.95 28.90 23.61
CA GLU A 143 15.47 28.73 24.98
C GLU A 143 16.81 27.96 24.98
N LYS A 144 17.91 28.73 25.05
CA LYS A 144 19.33 28.32 24.91
C LYS A 144 19.90 27.34 25.96
N GLY A 145 19.08 26.70 26.78
CA GLY A 145 19.55 25.83 27.88
C GLY A 145 19.14 24.36 27.81
N ALA A 146 17.95 24.06 27.28
CA ALA A 146 17.37 22.70 27.29
C ALA A 146 17.48 21.98 25.93
N TRP A 147 18.26 22.54 25.01
CA TRP A 147 18.29 22.12 23.61
C TRP A 147 19.17 20.89 23.36
N LEU A 148 20.32 20.77 24.04
CA LEU A 148 21.22 19.62 23.89
C LEU A 148 20.61 18.34 24.49
N ASP A 149 20.10 18.40 25.72
CA ASP A 149 19.52 17.23 26.40
C ASP A 149 18.33 16.64 25.63
N ARG A 150 17.55 17.50 24.95
CA ARG A 150 16.35 17.07 24.24
C ARG A 150 16.57 16.76 22.75
N ILE A 151 17.71 17.15 22.18
CA ILE A 151 18.16 16.63 20.87
C ILE A 151 18.47 15.15 20.97
N GLU A 152 19.08 14.72 22.08
CA GLU A 152 19.30 13.30 22.33
C GLU A 152 17.98 12.54 22.41
N GLU A 153 16.95 13.10 23.06
CA GLU A 153 15.60 12.51 23.11
C GLU A 153 14.95 12.41 21.72
N ARG A 154 15.07 13.44 20.87
CA ARG A 154 14.58 13.41 19.48
C ARG A 154 15.30 12.33 18.67
N ASP A 155 16.62 12.25 18.77
CA ASP A 155 17.42 11.28 18.02
C ASP A 155 17.23 9.85 18.57
N VAL A 156 16.98 9.69 19.86
CA VAL A 156 16.57 8.42 20.48
C VAL A 156 15.18 8.01 19.98
N LEU A 157 14.21 8.92 19.95
CA LEU A 157 12.86 8.65 19.46
C LEU A 157 12.86 8.30 17.96
N TYR A 158 13.60 9.07 17.14
CA TYR A 158 13.80 8.77 15.72
C TYR A 158 14.44 7.40 15.52
N ARG A 159 15.49 7.07 16.27
CA ARG A 159 16.12 5.74 16.23
C ARG A 159 15.18 4.62 16.70
N MET A 160 14.39 4.85 17.74
CA MET A 160 13.42 3.89 18.28
C MET A 160 12.31 3.59 17.26
N MET A 161 11.73 4.63 16.65
CA MET A 161 10.72 4.52 15.60
C MET A 161 11.29 3.86 14.34
N THR A 162 12.52 4.22 13.95
CA THR A 162 13.22 3.63 12.80
C THR A 162 13.55 2.15 13.03
N ARG A 163 13.94 1.76 14.26
CA ARG A 163 14.15 0.35 14.63
C ARG A 163 12.87 -0.47 14.64
N ARG A 164 11.72 0.16 14.94
CA ARG A 164 10.40 -0.50 14.91
C ARG A 164 9.77 -0.53 13.52
N ARG A 165 10.32 0.20 12.54
CA ARG A 165 9.88 0.27 11.13
C ARG A 165 9.69 -1.09 10.44
N PRO A 166 10.52 -2.13 10.66
CA PRO A 166 10.30 -3.46 10.09
C PRO A 166 9.15 -4.21 10.79
N ASN A 167 8.93 -3.93 12.07
CA ASN A 167 7.91 -4.56 12.94
C ASN A 167 6.56 -3.82 12.92
N LEU A 168 6.45 -2.73 12.15
CA LEU A 168 5.19 -2.04 11.89
C LEU A 168 4.34 -2.90 10.94
N ASP A 169 3.71 -3.90 11.54
CA ASP A 169 2.54 -4.57 11.02
C ASP A 169 1.37 -3.59 11.09
N PHE A 170 0.50 -3.54 10.08
CA PHE A 170 -0.53 -2.50 9.98
C PHE A 170 -1.55 -2.53 11.14
N ARG A 171 -1.68 -3.68 11.83
CA ARG A 171 -2.42 -3.81 13.10
C ARG A 171 -1.70 -3.12 14.28
N LEU A 172 -0.38 -3.11 14.28
CA LEU A 172 0.44 -2.36 15.24
C LEU A 172 0.45 -0.86 14.96
N LEU A 173 0.11 -0.40 13.76
CA LEU A 173 0.03 1.05 13.47
C LEU A 173 -1.13 1.71 14.26
N GLY A 174 -2.29 1.04 14.35
CA GLY A 174 -3.38 1.47 15.23
C GLY A 174 -3.01 1.41 16.72
N HIS A 175 -2.31 0.36 17.14
CA HIS A 175 -1.81 0.24 18.51
C HIS A 175 -0.69 1.25 18.83
N ALA A 176 0.16 1.59 17.86
CA ALA A 176 1.22 2.59 17.99
C ALA A 176 0.64 3.99 18.10
N ILE A 177 -0.43 4.33 17.35
CA ILE A 177 -1.17 5.58 17.51
C ILE A 177 -1.81 5.67 18.91
N GLN A 178 -2.40 4.58 19.39
CA GLN A 178 -2.93 4.51 20.76
C GLN A 178 -1.82 4.70 21.80
N HIS A 179 -0.64 4.12 21.56
CA HIS A 179 0.53 4.28 22.42
C HIS A 179 1.15 5.68 22.36
N THR A 180 1.15 6.34 21.21
CA THR A 180 1.59 7.74 21.07
C THR A 180 0.65 8.65 21.87
N ARG A 181 -0.67 8.41 21.82
CA ARG A 181 -1.65 9.13 22.66
C ARG A 181 -1.47 8.85 24.15
N MET A 182 -1.16 7.60 24.53
CA MET A 182 -0.83 7.27 25.92
C MET A 182 0.50 7.90 26.36
N PHE A 183 1.47 7.98 25.46
CA PHE A 183 2.75 8.64 25.71
C PHE A 183 2.59 10.15 25.84
N GLU A 184 1.79 10.79 24.98
CA GLU A 184 1.40 12.20 25.09
C GLU A 184 0.61 12.48 26.38
N ALA A 185 -0.30 11.59 26.78
CA ALA A 185 -1.00 11.69 28.05
C ALA A 185 -0.03 11.57 29.25
N LEU A 186 0.98 10.69 29.16
CA LEU A 186 2.03 10.56 30.16
C LEU A 186 2.95 11.79 30.19
N LEU A 187 3.28 12.36 29.03
CA LEU A 187 4.07 13.59 28.92
C LEU A 187 3.31 14.80 29.48
N ASN A 188 2.03 14.97 29.16
CA ASN A 188 1.20 16.04 29.72
C ASN A 188 0.98 15.88 31.23
N LYS A 189 0.96 14.65 31.75
CA LYS A 189 0.86 14.38 33.19
C LYS A 189 2.17 14.65 33.92
N ARG A 190 3.32 14.41 33.27
CA ARG A 190 4.67 14.58 33.85
C ARG A 190 5.22 15.99 33.66
N PHE A 191 4.76 16.69 32.63
CA PHE A 191 5.11 18.06 32.28
C PHE A 191 3.85 18.85 31.91
N PRO A 192 3.04 19.27 32.90
CA PRO A 192 1.83 20.04 32.62
C PRO A 192 2.21 21.36 31.96
N PRO A 193 1.45 21.82 30.95
CA PRO A 193 1.69 23.11 30.31
C PRO A 193 1.64 24.21 31.38
N LYS A 194 2.69 25.04 31.46
CA LYS A 194 2.73 26.16 32.39
C LYS A 194 1.52 27.05 32.12
N ALA A 195 0.70 27.26 33.16
CA ALA A 195 -0.43 28.17 33.11
C ALA A 195 0.09 29.55 32.66
N LYS A 196 -0.48 30.08 31.57
CA LYS A 196 -0.22 31.45 31.14
C LYS A 196 -0.80 32.38 32.21
N SER A 197 0.08 33.03 32.95
CA SER A 197 -0.23 34.21 33.78
C SER A 197 -0.58 35.40 32.90
#